data_AF-A0AA42C590-F1
#
_entry.id   AF-A0AA42C590-F1
#
_cell.length_a   1.000
_cell.length_b   1.000
_cell.length_c   1.000
_cell.angle_alpha   90.00
_cell.angle_beta   90.00
_cell.angle_gamma   90.00
#
_symmetry.space_group_name_H-M   'P 1'
#
loop_
_entity.id
_entity.type
_entity.pdbx_description
1 polymer ?
#
loop_
_entity_poly.entity_id
_entity_poly.type
_entity_poly.pdbx_seq_one_letter_code
_entity_poly.pdbx_strand_id
1 'polypeptide(L)'
;MENMFIEIKEMIIESLNLEDIGVDEIETDAPLFGDGLGLDSIDALELGLAVKNRYGVVLSAESEEMRRHFFSVATLTAFINAQRAISA
;
A
#
# COMPACT_ATOMS: atom_id res chain seq x y z
N MET A 1 9.48 1.35 12.80
CA MET A 1 9.23 1.48 11.34
C MET A 1 9.00 0.11 10.74
N GLU A 2 9.82 -0.90 11.06
CA GLU A 2 9.59 -2.32 10.69
C GLU A 2 8.18 -2.84 10.96
N ASN A 3 7.62 -2.61 12.16
CA ASN A 3 6.25 -3.06 12.46
C ASN A 3 5.19 -2.49 11.52
N MET A 4 5.38 -1.27 11.02
CA MET A 4 4.41 -0.67 10.10
C MET A 4 4.55 -1.22 8.69
N PHE A 5 5.77 -1.56 8.27
CA PHE A 5 5.95 -2.28 6.99
C PHE A 5 5.25 -3.64 7.04
N ILE A 6 5.36 -4.38 8.13
CA ILE A 6 4.64 -5.65 8.31
C ILE A 6 3.13 -5.42 8.24
N GLU A 7 2.60 -4.46 9.00
CA GLU A 7 1.16 -4.15 9.02
C GLU A 7 0.60 -3.78 7.63
N ILE A 8 1.38 -3.03 6.83
CA ILE A 8 1.00 -2.68 5.46
C ILE A 8 1.06 -3.89 4.54
N LYS A 9 2.09 -4.74 4.66
CA LYS A 9 2.20 -5.97 3.87
C LYS A 9 1.06 -6.96 4.17
N GLU A 10 0.74 -7.15 5.45
CA GLU A 10 -0.41 -7.95 5.87
C GLU A 10 -1.71 -7.39 5.29
N MET A 11 -1.90 -6.07 5.33
CA MET A 11 -3.07 -5.46 4.70
C MET A 11 -3.13 -5.70 3.20
N ILE A 12 -2.02 -5.56 2.48
CA ILE A 12 -1.97 -5.82 1.04
C ILE A 12 -2.42 -7.26 0.76
N ILE A 13 -1.89 -8.23 1.50
CA ILE A 13 -2.24 -9.64 1.38
C ILE A 13 -3.74 -9.88 1.66
N GLU A 14 -4.25 -9.33 2.77
CA GLU A 14 -5.66 -9.48 3.19
C GLU A 14 -6.62 -8.79 2.21
N SER A 15 -6.28 -7.59 1.72
CA SER A 15 -7.15 -6.79 0.86
C SER A 15 -7.24 -7.33 -0.56
N LEU A 16 -6.16 -7.94 -1.06
CA LEU A 16 -6.05 -8.47 -2.42
C LEU A 16 -6.14 -10.00 -2.48
N ASN A 17 -6.44 -10.64 -1.34
CA ASN A 17 -6.57 -12.09 -1.20
C ASN A 17 -5.36 -12.87 -1.75
N LEU A 18 -4.14 -12.40 -1.42
CA LEU A 18 -2.88 -13.03 -1.85
C LEU A 18 -2.50 -14.19 -0.91
N GLU A 19 -3.35 -15.20 -0.83
CA GLU A 19 -3.25 -16.31 0.14
C GLU A 19 -1.95 -17.14 0.02
N ASP A 20 -1.29 -17.09 -1.14
CA ASP A 20 -0.05 -17.79 -1.44
C ASP A 20 1.23 -16.95 -1.20
N ILE A 21 1.11 -15.70 -0.74
CA ILE A 21 2.24 -14.77 -0.56
C ILE A 21 2.44 -14.42 0.91
N GLY A 22 3.66 -14.61 1.41
CA GLY A 22 4.08 -14.18 2.74
C GLY A 22 4.47 -12.71 2.83
N VAL A 23 4.40 -12.11 4.03
CA VAL A 23 4.90 -10.74 4.28
C VAL A 23 6.40 -10.60 4.03
N ASP A 24 7.15 -11.70 4.12
CA ASP A 24 8.58 -11.76 3.82
C ASP A 24 8.88 -11.82 2.31
N GLU A 25 7.90 -12.22 1.49
CA GLU A 25 8.03 -12.27 0.03
C GLU A 25 7.73 -10.93 -0.64
N ILE A 26 7.00 -10.03 0.04
CA ILE A 26 6.75 -8.68 -0.46
C ILE A 26 7.98 -7.81 -0.16
N GLU A 27 8.72 -7.43 -1.19
CA GLU A 27 9.84 -6.50 -1.06
C GLU A 27 9.37 -5.08 -0.71
N THR A 28 10.03 -4.44 0.27
CA THR A 28 9.56 -3.16 0.82
C THR A 28 9.70 -1.99 -0.15
N ASP A 29 10.76 -2.01 -0.97
CA ASP A 29 11.11 -0.94 -1.92
C ASP A 29 10.76 -1.28 -3.38
N ALA A 30 10.27 -2.50 -3.63
CA ALA A 30 9.91 -2.94 -4.97
C ALA A 30 8.57 -2.35 -5.43
N PRO A 31 8.34 -2.26 -6.76
CA PRO A 31 7.04 -1.91 -7.31
C PRO A 31 5.93 -2.82 -6.78
N LEU A 32 4.81 -2.29 -6.32
CA LEU A 32 3.62 -3.10 -6.06
C LEU A 32 2.90 -3.45 -7.37
N PHE A 33 2.92 -2.55 -8.35
CA PHE A 33 2.22 -2.71 -9.61
C PHE A 33 3.15 -3.15 -10.74
N GLY A 34 2.62 -3.92 -11.69
CA GLY A 34 3.39 -4.37 -12.86
C GLY A 34 4.52 -5.34 -12.48
N ASP A 35 5.78 -4.96 -12.71
CA ASP A 35 6.92 -5.90 -12.64
C ASP A 35 7.35 -6.34 -11.22
N GLY A 36 6.75 -5.80 -10.15
CA GLY A 36 7.02 -6.27 -8.79
C GLY A 36 5.96 -7.25 -8.28
N LEU A 37 5.03 -6.83 -7.42
CA LEU A 37 3.99 -7.73 -6.90
C LEU A 37 2.95 -8.16 -7.97
N GLY A 38 3.01 -7.60 -9.19
CA GLY A 38 2.11 -8.01 -10.27
C GLY A 38 0.74 -7.37 -10.23
N LEU A 39 0.49 -6.41 -9.33
CA LEU A 39 -0.84 -5.83 -9.14
C LEU A 39 -1.30 -5.05 -10.37
N ASP A 40 -2.59 -5.15 -10.65
CA ASP A 40 -3.25 -4.44 -11.74
C ASP A 40 -3.98 -3.16 -11.27
N SER A 41 -4.69 -2.52 -12.18
CA SER A 41 -5.45 -1.30 -11.87
C SER A 41 -6.67 -1.52 -10.97
N ILE A 42 -7.23 -2.73 -10.95
CA ILE A 42 -8.37 -3.11 -10.09
C ILE A 42 -7.84 -3.30 -8.66
N ASP A 43 -6.73 -4.01 -8.50
CA ASP A 43 -6.06 -4.20 -7.22
C ASP A 43 -5.68 -2.85 -6.59
N ALA A 44 -5.23 -1.89 -7.41
CA ALA A 44 -4.91 -0.54 -6.96
C ALA A 44 -6.11 0.16 -6.27
N LEU A 45 -7.31 -0.04 -6.81
CA LEU A 45 -8.53 0.56 -6.29
C LEU A 45 -8.94 -0.12 -4.97
N GLU A 46 -8.84 -1.44 -4.89
CA GLU A 46 -9.13 -2.21 -3.67
C GLU A 46 -8.15 -1.84 -2.55
N LEU A 47 -6.86 -1.77 -2.85
CA LEU A 47 -5.84 -1.33 -1.90
C LEU A 47 -6.07 0.11 -1.43
N GLY A 48 -6.40 1.02 -2.35
CA GLY A 48 -6.75 2.40 -2.00
C GLY A 48 -7.97 2.51 -1.09
N LEU A 49 -8.98 1.67 -1.31
CA LEU A 49 -10.16 1.58 -0.46
C LEU A 49 -9.82 0.99 0.93
N ALA A 50 -8.98 -0.04 0.98
CA ALA A 50 -8.51 -0.65 2.23
C ALA A 50 -7.74 0.36 3.09
N VAL A 51 -6.82 1.11 2.50
CA VAL A 51 -6.05 2.17 3.18
C VAL A 51 -6.97 3.29 3.68
N LYS A 52 -7.96 3.70 2.88
CA LYS A 52 -8.98 4.66 3.29
C LYS A 52 -9.79 4.18 4.48
N ASN A 53 -10.23 2.92 4.47
CA ASN A 53 -11.03 2.36 5.55
C ASN A 53 -10.21 2.15 6.84
N ARG A 54 -8.95 1.73 6.73
CA ARG A 54 -8.11 1.42 7.90
C ARG A 54 -7.48 2.66 8.54
N TYR A 55 -7.09 3.66 7.74
CA TYR A 55 -6.37 4.83 8.24
C TYR A 55 -7.08 6.17 8.00
N GLY A 56 -8.26 6.17 7.36
CA GLY A 56 -8.99 7.40 7.05
C GLY A 56 -8.31 8.24 5.95
N VAL A 57 -7.38 7.65 5.20
CA VAL A 57 -6.58 8.35 4.19
C VAL A 57 -7.17 8.15 2.81
N VAL A 58 -7.61 9.24 2.16
CA VAL A 58 -8.13 9.14 0.79
C VAL A 58 -6.99 9.14 -0.20
N LEU A 59 -6.94 8.08 -0.99
CA LEU A 59 -6.01 7.87 -2.06
C LEU A 59 -6.78 7.86 -3.39
N SER A 60 -6.66 8.91 -4.19
CA SER A 60 -7.18 9.00 -5.55
C SER A 60 -6.09 8.63 -6.56
N ALA A 61 -6.25 7.49 -7.26
CA ALA A 61 -5.28 6.98 -8.23
C ALA A 61 -5.05 7.87 -9.49
N GLU A 62 -5.78 8.99 -9.61
CA GLU A 62 -5.81 9.83 -10.81
C GLU A 62 -4.61 10.80 -10.94
N SER A 63 -3.83 11.02 -9.86
CA SER A 63 -2.70 11.95 -9.87
C SER A 63 -1.34 11.23 -9.98
N GLU A 64 -0.42 11.77 -10.78
CA GLU A 64 0.96 11.27 -10.89
C GLU A 64 1.70 11.20 -9.55
N GLU A 65 1.45 12.15 -8.65
CA GLU A 65 1.98 12.10 -7.28
C GLU A 65 1.48 10.89 -6.50
N MET A 66 0.22 10.50 -6.68
CA MET A 66 -0.32 9.34 -5.96
C MET A 66 0.19 8.01 -6.49
N ARG A 67 0.50 7.91 -7.79
CA ARG A 67 1.24 6.75 -8.32
C ARG A 67 2.60 6.57 -7.64
N ARG A 68 3.26 7.65 -7.21
CA ARG A 68 4.51 7.57 -6.44
C ARG A 68 4.28 7.08 -5.02
N HIS A 69 3.18 7.47 -4.37
CA HIS A 69 2.84 6.99 -3.02
C HIS A 69 2.49 5.51 -3.02
N PHE A 70 1.83 5.01 -4.07
CA PHE A 70 1.50 3.60 -4.27
C PHE A 70 2.63 2.74 -4.85
N PHE A 71 3.80 3.32 -5.12
CA PHE A 71 4.85 2.59 -5.83
C PHE A 71 5.32 1.37 -5.03
N SER A 72 5.56 1.50 -3.73
CA SER A 72 6.15 0.48 -2.87
C SER A 72 5.53 0.48 -1.47
N VAL A 73 5.80 -0.55 -0.68
CA VAL A 73 5.43 -0.58 0.75
C VAL A 73 6.06 0.61 1.50
N ALA A 74 7.32 0.94 1.17
CA ALA A 74 8.04 2.07 1.75
C ALA A 74 7.30 3.41 1.52
N THR A 75 6.94 3.69 0.27
CA THR A 75 6.27 4.94 -0.11
C THR A 75 4.87 5.03 0.46
N LEU A 76 4.14 3.92 0.50
CA LEU A 76 2.79 3.85 1.06
C LEU A 76 2.81 4.08 2.58
N THR A 77 3.76 3.45 3.28
CA THR A 77 4.00 3.63 4.71
C THR A 77 4.38 5.07 5.04
N ALA A 78 5.26 5.68 4.25
CA ALA A 78 5.65 7.07 4.44
C ALA A 78 4.45 8.01 4.28
N PHE A 79 3.61 7.77 3.27
CA PHE A 79 2.41 8.56 3.02
C PHE A 79 1.39 8.45 4.16
N ILE A 80 1.11 7.24 4.62
CA ILE A 80 0.17 6.99 5.73
C ILE A 80 0.67 7.65 7.01
N ASN A 81 1.98 7.54 7.31
CA ASN A 81 2.57 8.22 8.47
C ASN A 81 2.43 9.75 8.38
N ALA A 82 2.71 10.33 7.20
CA ALA A 82 2.57 11.76 6.99
C ALA A 82 1.13 12.21 7.21
N GLN A 83 0.14 11.48 6.70
CA GLN A 83 -1.27 11.84 6.86
C GLN A 83 -1.77 11.68 8.31
N ARG A 84 -1.30 10.64 9.01
CA ARG A 84 -1.62 10.43 10.44
C ARG A 84 -1.01 11.53 11.32
N ALA A 85 0.19 12.00 11.01
CA ALA A 85 0.83 13.10 11.73
C ALA A 85 0.10 14.45 11.56
N ILE A 86 -0.61 14.65 10.46
CA ILE A 86 -1.42 15.87 10.22
C ILE A 86 -2.77 15.82 10.97
N SER A 87 -3.23 14.62 11.31
CA SER A 87 -4.54 14.38 11.93
C SER A 87 -4.48 14.23 13.47
N ALA A 88 -3.30 14.40 14.06
CA ALA A 88 -3.02 14.33 15.50
C ALA A 88 -2.78 15.72 16.09
#